data_AF-A0A183F4H8-F1
#
_entry.id   AF-A0A183F4H8-F1
#
_cell.length_a   1.000
_cell.length_b   1.000
_cell.length_c   1.000
_cell.angle_alpha   90.00
_cell.angle_beta   90.00
_cell.angle_gamma   90.00
#
_symmetry.space_group_name_H-M   'P 1'
#
loop_
_entity.id
_entity.type
_entity.pdbx_description
1 polymer ?
#
loop_
_entity_poly.entity_id
_entity_poly.type
_entity_poly.pdbx_seq_one_letter_code
_entity_poly.pdbx_strand_id
1 'polypeptide(L)'
;MPRFMESQKWSLLNDIPANFSRLVMEALSLRQKVVLARQALHFLRRCQRNDVIPTFITSKKLHETCGLPKDDKKLREIENDILKMTIKSKQNNLYSLLLKCVSKEQSCERFLPDRLWRRIVGLMDKKRSEENNTSIGRVPYIFDRIPKNVWVNGVAIGSL
;
A
#
# COMPACT_ATOMS: atom_id res chain seq x y z
N MET A 1 -8.30 11.56 -9.62
CA MET A 1 -7.79 10.57 -10.60
C MET A 1 -6.50 9.93 -10.09
N PRO A 2 -6.23 8.65 -10.41
CA PRO A 2 -4.99 7.98 -10.05
C PRO A 2 -3.79 8.64 -10.76
N ARG A 3 -2.73 9.02 -10.02
CA ARG A 3 -1.63 9.89 -10.51
C ARG A 3 -0.60 9.23 -11.45
N PHE A 4 -0.82 7.96 -11.86
CA PHE A 4 0.20 7.13 -12.51
C PHE A 4 -0.01 6.84 -14.01
N MET A 5 -0.99 7.49 -14.65
CA MET A 5 -1.42 7.13 -16.01
C MET A 5 -0.92 8.15 -17.03
N GLU A 6 0.31 7.95 -17.52
CA GLU A 6 0.82 8.61 -18.73
C GLU A 6 -0.04 8.31 -19.94
N SER A 7 -0.10 9.24 -20.91
CA SER A 7 -0.91 9.17 -22.14
C SER A 7 -0.77 7.84 -22.90
N GLN A 8 0.43 7.27 -22.93
CA GLN A 8 0.74 6.00 -23.62
C GLN A 8 0.11 4.76 -22.97
N LYS A 9 -0.34 4.84 -21.71
CA LYS A 9 -1.01 3.73 -21.00
C LYS A 9 -2.53 3.71 -21.24
N TRP A 10 -3.11 4.83 -21.68
CA TRP A 10 -4.53 4.89 -22.03
C TRP A 10 -4.86 4.07 -23.27
N SER A 11 -3.92 3.93 -24.21
CA SER A 11 -4.15 3.15 -25.43
C SER A 11 -4.44 1.67 -25.16
N LEU A 12 -3.93 1.12 -24.05
CA LEU A 12 -4.20 -0.25 -23.62
C LEU A 12 -5.54 -0.42 -22.90
N LEU A 13 -6.05 0.67 -22.32
CA LEU A 13 -7.39 0.67 -21.74
C LEU A 13 -8.46 0.66 -22.84
N ASN A 14 -8.13 1.09 -24.06
CA ASN A 14 -9.02 1.01 -25.22
C ASN A 14 -9.27 -0.45 -25.66
N ASP A 15 -8.34 -1.36 -25.37
CA ASP A 15 -8.48 -2.79 -25.65
C ASP A 15 -9.36 -3.51 -24.61
N ILE A 16 -9.79 -2.81 -23.54
CA ILE A 16 -10.64 -3.39 -22.49
C ILE A 16 -12.10 -3.26 -22.91
N PRO A 17 -12.86 -4.37 -22.96
CA PRO A 17 -14.29 -4.31 -23.18
C PRO A 17 -14.98 -3.38 -22.18
N ALA A 18 -15.91 -2.54 -22.66
CA ALA A 18 -16.55 -1.50 -21.86
C ALA A 18 -17.21 -2.05 -20.58
N ASN A 19 -17.76 -3.26 -20.64
CA ASN A 19 -18.36 -3.99 -19.52
C ASN A 19 -17.37 -4.37 -18.40
N PHE A 20 -16.06 -4.44 -18.67
CA PHE A 20 -15.02 -4.75 -17.69
C PHE A 20 -14.10 -3.57 -17.35
N SER A 21 -14.27 -2.44 -18.03
CA SER A 21 -13.49 -1.20 -17.80
C SER A 21 -13.47 -0.77 -16.32
N ARG A 22 -14.65 -0.76 -15.67
CA ARG A 22 -14.79 -0.41 -14.25
C ARG A 22 -14.00 -1.36 -13.35
N LEU A 23 -14.08 -2.67 -13.61
CA LEU A 23 -13.38 -3.69 -12.83
C LEU A 23 -11.87 -3.48 -12.88
N VAL A 24 -11.33 -3.25 -14.09
CA VAL A 24 -9.89 -2.98 -14.29
C VAL A 24 -9.46 -1.70 -13.59
N MET A 25 -10.23 -0.61 -13.74
CA MET A 25 -9.91 0.66 -13.10
C MET A 25 -9.92 0.56 -11.57
N GLU A 26 -10.86 -0.21 -11.00
CA GLU A 26 -10.90 -0.49 -9.57
C GLU A 26 -9.66 -1.28 -9.11
N ALA A 27 -9.26 -2.32 -9.84
CA ALA A 27 -8.07 -3.11 -9.55
C ALA A 27 -6.79 -2.26 -9.60
N LEU A 28 -6.62 -1.45 -10.65
CA LEU A 28 -5.48 -0.55 -10.80
C LEU A 28 -5.43 0.52 -9.71
N SER A 29 -6.58 1.08 -9.34
CA SER A 29 -6.71 2.03 -8.23
C SER A 29 -6.30 1.39 -6.90
N LEU A 30 -6.70 0.14 -6.65
CA LEU A 30 -6.31 -0.61 -5.45
C LEU A 30 -4.80 -0.87 -5.42
N ARG A 31 -4.17 -1.26 -6.54
CA ARG A 31 -2.71 -1.43 -6.60
C ARG A 31 -1.99 -0.14 -6.18
N GLN A 32 -2.44 1.01 -6.68
CA GLN A 32 -1.84 2.30 -6.29
C GLN A 32 -2.03 2.61 -4.79
N LYS A 33 -3.23 2.36 -4.25
CA LYS A 33 -3.48 2.52 -2.81
C LYS A 33 -2.57 1.61 -1.98
N VAL A 34 -2.31 0.38 -2.42
CA VAL A 34 -1.35 -0.53 -1.77
C VAL A 34 0.07 0.04 -1.81
N VAL A 35 0.52 0.60 -2.93
CA VAL A 35 1.85 1.23 -3.02
C VAL A 35 1.98 2.38 -2.03
N LEU A 36 1.01 3.30 -2.01
CA LEU A 36 1.01 4.44 -1.10
C LEU A 36 0.97 4.01 0.36
N ALA A 37 0.14 3.02 0.70
CA ALA A 37 0.05 2.48 2.05
C ALA A 37 1.38 1.84 2.51
N ARG A 38 2.09 1.13 1.61
CA ARG A 38 3.43 0.59 1.89
C ARG A 38 4.46 1.69 2.14
N GLN A 39 4.48 2.71 1.29
CA GLN A 39 5.40 3.85 1.44
C GLN A 39 5.17 4.58 2.77
N ALA A 40 3.90 4.84 3.12
CA ALA A 40 3.54 5.46 4.38
C ALA A 40 3.97 4.60 5.58
N LEU A 41 3.71 3.29 5.54
CA LEU A 41 4.14 2.37 6.61
C LEU A 41 5.66 2.32 6.75
N HIS A 42 6.39 2.31 5.63
CA HIS A 42 7.85 2.33 5.62
C HIS A 42 8.40 3.61 6.26
N PHE A 43 7.83 4.77 5.90
CA PHE A 43 8.16 6.05 6.52
C PHE A 43 7.97 6.00 8.04
N LEU A 44 6.81 5.54 8.52
CA LEU A 44 6.53 5.46 9.97
C LEU A 44 7.48 4.50 10.71
N ARG A 45 7.80 3.35 10.12
CA ARG A 45 8.78 2.41 10.69
C ARG A 45 10.19 3.01 10.74
N ARG A 46 10.55 3.82 9.74
CA ARG A 46 11.81 4.58 9.75
C ARG A 46 11.83 5.63 10.85
N CYS A 47 10.72 6.34 11.07
CA CYS A 47 10.55 7.27 12.18
C CYS A 47 10.75 6.57 13.53
N GLN A 48 10.09 5.43 13.75
CA GLN A 48 10.24 4.63 14.96
C GLN A 48 11.69 4.14 15.20
N ARG A 49 12.37 3.67 14.15
CA ARG A 49 13.77 3.18 14.28
C ARG A 49 14.77 4.27 14.62
N ASN A 50 14.51 5.51 14.21
CA ASN A 50 15.42 6.63 14.42
C ASN A 50 14.99 7.52 15.62
N ASP A 51 14.04 7.07 16.45
CA ASP A 51 13.45 7.85 17.56
C ASP A 51 12.96 9.25 17.13
N VAL A 52 12.41 9.35 15.91
CA VAL A 52 11.84 10.59 15.37
C VAL A 52 10.33 10.51 15.43
N ILE A 53 9.71 11.42 16.17
CA ILE A 53 8.25 11.59 16.15
C ILE A 53 7.86 12.47 14.97
N PRO A 54 7.02 12.00 14.03
CA PRO A 54 6.53 12.82 12.94
C PRO A 54 5.76 14.04 13.42
N THR A 55 5.85 15.15 12.69
CA THR A 55 5.23 16.44 13.07
C THR A 55 3.70 16.41 13.22
N PHE A 56 3.04 15.50 12.51
CA PHE A 56 1.59 15.31 12.65
C PHE A 56 1.19 14.56 13.93
N ILE A 57 2.13 13.86 14.57
CA ILE A 57 1.95 13.23 15.89
C ILE A 57 2.29 14.25 16.99
N THR A 58 3.34 15.05 16.81
CA THR A 58 3.75 16.12 17.74
C THR A 58 2.80 17.33 17.72
N SER A 59 1.50 17.11 17.52
CA SER A 59 0.54 18.20 17.34
C SER A 59 0.59 19.14 18.54
N LYS A 60 0.56 20.46 18.29
CA LYS A 60 0.50 21.47 19.36
C LYS A 60 -0.68 21.26 20.32
N LYS A 61 -1.73 20.55 19.88
CA LYS A 61 -2.88 20.26 20.73
C LYS A 61 -2.64 19.16 21.77
N LEU A 62 -1.65 18.27 21.57
CA LEU A 62 -1.42 17.15 22.49
C LEU A 62 -0.93 17.67 23.84
N HIS A 63 0.02 18.61 23.83
CA HIS A 63 0.53 19.26 25.04
C HIS A 63 -0.55 20.07 25.76
N GLU A 64 -1.43 20.78 25.02
CA GLU A 64 -2.58 21.51 25.57
C GLU A 64 -3.59 20.57 26.24
N THR A 65 -3.88 19.43 25.60
CA THR A 65 -4.86 18.44 26.09
C THR A 65 -4.34 17.69 27.31
N CYS A 66 -3.04 17.35 27.33
CA CYS A 66 -2.40 16.66 28.46
C CYS A 66 -1.97 17.60 29.58
N GLY A 67 -1.99 18.92 29.37
CA GLY A 67 -1.49 19.92 30.34
C GLY A 67 0.01 19.81 30.61
N LEU A 68 0.78 19.17 29.71
CA LEU A 68 2.20 18.90 29.89
C LEU A 68 3.06 19.89 29.10
N PRO A 69 4.25 20.26 29.60
CA PRO A 69 5.26 20.96 28.82
C PRO A 69 5.68 20.15 27.59
N LYS A 70 6.08 20.82 26.52
CA LYS A 70 6.50 20.17 25.25
C LYS A 70 7.69 19.22 25.40
N ASP A 71 8.55 19.46 26.38
CA ASP A 71 9.75 18.66 26.63
C ASP A 71 9.56 17.64 27.78
N ASP A 72 8.31 17.42 28.22
CA ASP A 72 8.02 16.44 29.26
C ASP A 72 8.22 15.01 28.74
N LYS A 73 8.95 14.20 29.51
CA LYS A 73 9.20 12.78 29.20
C LYS A 73 7.90 11.98 29.03
N LYS A 74 6.86 12.27 29.83
CA LYS A 74 5.55 11.62 29.73
C LYS A 74 4.86 11.96 28.41
N LEU A 75 4.98 13.19 27.94
CA LEU A 75 4.44 13.59 26.64
C LEU A 75 5.11 12.80 25.51
N ARG A 76 6.43 12.64 25.59
CA ARG A 76 7.21 11.85 24.63
C ARG A 76 6.87 10.36 24.64
N GLU A 77 6.53 9.80 25.81
CA GLU A 77 6.02 8.42 25.93
C GLU A 77 4.65 8.28 25.24
N ILE A 78 3.73 9.22 25.46
CA ILE A 78 2.42 9.25 24.80
C ILE A 78 2.57 9.35 23.28
N GLU A 79 3.41 10.26 22.79
CA GLU A 79 3.70 10.42 21.35
C GLU A 79 4.25 9.14 20.73
N ASN A 80 5.14 8.45 21.44
CA ASN A 80 5.68 7.15 21.01
C ASN A 80 4.60 6.08 20.93
N ASP A 81 3.68 6.04 21.89
CA ASP A 81 2.58 5.08 21.87
C ASP A 81 1.58 5.38 20.74
N ILE A 82 1.30 6.66 20.46
CA ILE A 82 0.53 7.09 19.28
C ILE A 82 1.22 6.64 17.99
N LEU A 83 2.56 6.75 17.90
CA LEU A 83 3.32 6.28 16.74
C LEU A 83 3.18 4.76 16.57
N LYS A 84 3.32 3.97 17.64
CA LYS A 84 3.14 2.51 17.61
C LYS A 84 1.72 2.13 17.16
N MET A 85 0.70 2.78 17.72
CA MET A 85 -0.71 2.56 17.35
C MET A 85 -0.96 2.91 15.88
N THR A 86 -0.38 4.02 15.41
CA THR A 86 -0.49 4.45 14.01
C THR A 86 0.14 3.43 13.06
N ILE A 87 1.32 2.90 13.40
CA ILE A 87 1.98 1.83 12.62
C ILE A 87 1.09 0.60 12.54
N LYS A 88 0.53 0.14 13.67
CA LYS A 88 -0.37 -1.03 13.71
C LYS A 88 -1.62 -0.80 12.87
N SER A 89 -2.25 0.37 12.99
CA SER A 89 -3.43 0.75 12.20
C SER A 89 -3.12 0.77 10.69
N LYS A 90 -2.00 1.37 10.28
CA LYS A 90 -1.58 1.40 8.86
C LYS A 90 -1.26 0.01 8.33
N GLN A 91 -0.68 -0.88 9.15
CA GLN A 91 -0.43 -2.27 8.78
C GLN A 91 -1.74 -3.04 8.55
N ASN A 92 -2.73 -2.89 9.42
CA ASN A 92 -4.05 -3.50 9.25
C ASN A 92 -4.75 -2.99 7.99
N ASN A 93 -4.69 -1.68 7.74
CA ASN A 93 -5.24 -1.09 6.52
C ASN A 93 -4.53 -1.61 5.26
N LEU A 94 -3.20 -1.72 5.28
CA LEU A 94 -2.44 -2.30 4.17
C LEU A 94 -2.86 -3.76 3.91
N TYR A 95 -3.06 -4.55 4.95
CA TYR A 95 -3.54 -5.93 4.82
C TYR A 95 -4.93 -6.00 4.17
N SER A 96 -5.88 -5.19 4.63
CA SER A 96 -7.21 -5.10 4.02
C SER A 96 -7.16 -4.66 2.54
N LEU A 97 -6.30 -3.69 2.22
CA LEU A 97 -6.10 -3.25 0.83
C LEU A 97 -5.51 -4.35 -0.04
N LEU A 98 -4.56 -5.13 0.47
CA LEU A 98 -3.96 -6.26 -0.25
C LEU A 98 -5.02 -7.33 -0.55
N LEU A 99 -5.85 -7.71 0.43
CA LEU A 99 -6.92 -8.68 0.21
C LEU A 99 -7.90 -8.23 -0.87
N LYS A 100 -8.34 -6.96 -0.80
CA LYS A 100 -9.24 -6.38 -1.82
C LYS A 100 -8.57 -6.33 -3.20
N CYS A 101 -7.30 -5.98 -3.25
CA CYS A 101 -6.51 -5.93 -4.49
C CYS A 101 -6.46 -7.31 -5.13
N VAL A 102 -6.01 -8.33 -4.38
CA VAL A 102 -5.92 -9.73 -4.88
C VAL A 102 -7.26 -10.22 -5.41
N SER A 103 -8.35 -10.01 -4.66
CA SER A 103 -9.69 -10.43 -5.10
C SER A 103 -10.10 -9.77 -6.43
N LYS A 104 -9.84 -8.48 -6.59
CA LYS A 104 -10.15 -7.75 -7.83
C LYS A 104 -9.25 -8.15 -8.99
N GLU A 105 -7.97 -8.45 -8.74
CA GLU A 105 -7.04 -8.93 -9.75
C GLU A 105 -7.41 -10.32 -10.25
N GLN A 106 -7.79 -11.23 -9.36
CA GLN A 106 -8.32 -12.55 -9.72
C GLN A 106 -9.60 -12.43 -10.55
N SER A 107 -10.45 -11.45 -10.24
CA SER A 107 -11.64 -11.17 -11.05
C SER A 107 -11.25 -10.69 -12.45
N CYS A 108 -10.25 -9.81 -12.57
CA CYS A 108 -9.73 -9.36 -13.86
C CYS A 108 -9.15 -10.53 -14.67
N GLU A 109 -8.40 -11.43 -14.04
CA GLU A 109 -7.83 -12.62 -14.67
C GLU A 109 -8.91 -13.59 -15.17
N ARG A 110 -10.04 -13.72 -14.45
CA ARG A 110 -11.16 -14.58 -14.88
C ARG A 110 -11.97 -14.01 -16.05
N PHE A 111 -12.16 -12.69 -16.09
CA PHE A 111 -13.08 -12.05 -17.04
C PHE A 111 -12.40 -11.44 -18.26
N LEU A 112 -11.09 -11.21 -18.21
CA LEU A 112 -10.32 -10.65 -19.33
C LEU A 112 -9.50 -11.74 -20.00
N PRO A 113 -9.23 -11.63 -21.31
CA PRO A 113 -8.29 -12.51 -21.97
C PRO A 113 -6.92 -12.48 -21.27
N ASP A 114 -6.33 -13.65 -20.98
CA ASP A 114 -5.09 -13.77 -20.20
C ASP A 114 -3.95 -12.88 -20.70
N ARG A 115 -3.86 -12.66 -22.02
CA ARG A 115 -2.83 -11.83 -22.65
C ARG A 115 -3.02 -10.34 -22.34
N LEU A 116 -4.27 -9.89 -22.22
CA LEU A 116 -4.61 -8.49 -21.96
C LEU A 116 -4.26 -8.13 -20.51
N TRP A 117 -4.71 -8.93 -19.54
CA TRP A 117 -4.44 -8.66 -18.13
C TRP A 117 -2.95 -8.75 -17.79
N ARG A 118 -2.24 -9.78 -18.30
CA ARG A 118 -0.78 -9.89 -18.13
C ARG A 118 -0.02 -8.72 -18.72
N ARG A 119 -0.46 -8.18 -19.86
CA ARG A 119 0.16 -6.99 -20.49
C ARG A 119 -0.05 -5.73 -19.64
N ILE A 120 -1.26 -5.56 -19.10
CA ILE A 120 -1.60 -4.46 -18.19
C ILE A 120 -0.72 -4.53 -16.92
N VAL A 121 -0.64 -5.70 -16.27
CA VAL A 121 0.17 -5.88 -15.05
C VAL A 121 1.66 -5.71 -15.34
N GLY A 122 2.18 -6.33 -16.41
CA GLY A 122 3.60 -6.28 -16.77
C GLY A 122 4.13 -4.87 -17.04
N LEU A 123 3.33 -4.01 -17.68
CA LEU A 123 3.70 -2.61 -17.91
C LEU A 123 3.66 -1.76 -16.64
N MET A 124 2.79 -2.13 -15.69
CA MET A 124 2.69 -1.43 -14.40
C MET A 124 3.84 -1.81 -13.47
N ASP A 125 4.34 -3.05 -13.53
CA ASP A 125 5.49 -3.50 -12.73
C ASP A 125 6.83 -3.03 -13.34
N LYS A 126 6.93 -2.84 -14.67
CA LYS A 126 8.16 -2.40 -15.36
C LYS A 126 8.60 -0.97 -14.98
N LYS A 127 7.67 -0.02 -14.88
CA LYS A 127 7.99 1.36 -14.43
C LYS A 127 8.48 1.41 -12.97
N ARG A 128 8.06 0.46 -12.13
CA ARG A 128 8.46 0.39 -10.72
C ARG A 128 9.94 0.02 -10.56
N SER A 129 10.50 -0.76 -11.48
CA SER A 129 11.92 -1.10 -11.50
C SER A 129 12.79 0.04 -12.05
N GLU A 130 12.28 0.86 -12.97
CA GLU A 130 13.00 2.02 -13.51
C GLU A 130 13.05 3.19 -12.50
N GLU A 131 11.96 3.45 -11.76
CA GLU A 131 11.93 4.48 -10.71
C GLU A 131 12.80 4.10 -9.49
N ASN A 132 12.92 2.81 -9.16
CA ASN A 132 13.76 2.31 -8.07
C ASN A 132 15.29 2.40 -8.35
N ASN A 133 15.70 2.67 -9.59
CA ASN A 133 17.11 2.82 -9.94
C ASN A 133 17.66 4.24 -9.74
N THR A 134 16.81 5.24 -9.46
CA THR A 134 17.27 6.64 -9.41
C THR A 134 17.37 7.21 -8.00
N SER A 135 16.62 6.75 -6.99
CA SER A 135 16.91 7.07 -5.57
C SER A 135 16.08 6.20 -4.64
N ILE A 136 16.68 5.72 -3.55
CA ILE A 136 16.08 4.92 -2.46
C ILE A 136 16.17 3.40 -2.72
N GLY A 137 17.02 2.77 -1.92
CA GLY A 137 17.56 1.43 -2.13
C GLY A 137 16.57 0.28 -2.26
N ARG A 138 17.12 -0.84 -2.75
CA ARG A 138 16.46 -2.12 -3.00
C ARG A 138 15.47 -2.48 -1.89
N VAL A 139 14.18 -2.43 -2.21
CA VAL A 139 13.13 -3.02 -1.37
C VAL A 139 12.87 -4.43 -1.92
N PRO A 140 13.27 -5.50 -1.22
CA PRO A 140 12.97 -6.85 -1.65
C PRO A 140 11.45 -7.08 -1.67
N TYR A 141 10.99 -7.71 -2.75
CA TYR A 141 9.60 -7.92 -3.10
C TYR A 141 8.97 -9.01 -2.21
N ILE A 142 7.90 -8.67 -1.46
CA ILE A 142 7.05 -9.66 -0.76
C ILE A 142 5.92 -10.18 -1.67
N PHE A 143 5.83 -9.74 -2.94
CA PHE A 143 4.93 -10.41 -3.89
C PHE A 143 5.43 -11.79 -4.30
N ASP A 144 6.75 -12.07 -4.19
CA ASP A 144 7.32 -13.40 -4.43
C ASP A 144 7.21 -14.34 -3.22
N ARG A 145 6.66 -13.89 -2.09
CA ARG A 145 6.53 -14.68 -0.85
C ARG A 145 5.14 -14.67 -0.23
N ILE A 146 4.08 -14.46 -1.01
CA ILE A 146 2.77 -14.98 -0.61
C ILE A 146 2.69 -16.36 -1.24
N PRO A 147 2.82 -17.46 -0.46
CA PRO A 147 2.73 -18.80 -1.03
C PRO A 147 1.36 -18.94 -1.70
N LYS A 148 1.35 -19.33 -2.98
CA LYS A 148 0.11 -19.64 -3.73
C LYS A 148 -0.75 -20.72 -3.02
N ASN A 149 -0.13 -21.42 -2.09
CA ASN A 149 -0.60 -22.51 -1.26
C ASN A 149 -1.27 -22.07 0.06
N VAL A 150 -1.43 -20.77 0.34
CA VAL A 150 -2.21 -20.29 1.52
C VAL A 150 -3.71 -20.12 1.20
N TRP A 151 -4.14 -20.45 -0.01
CA TRP A 151 -5.52 -20.25 -0.45
C TRP A 151 -6.12 -21.54 -1.00
N VAL A 152 -6.76 -22.33 -0.12
CA VAL A 152 -7.78 -23.30 -0.50
C VAL A 152 -9.11 -22.77 0.06
N ASN A 153 -10.09 -22.54 -0.83
CA ASN A 153 -11.48 -22.18 -0.48
C ASN A 153 -11.68 -20.91 0.38
N GLY A 154 -10.91 -19.85 0.15
CA GLY A 154 -11.27 -18.50 0.65
C GLY A 154 -11.21 -18.30 2.16
N VAL A 155 -10.59 -19.20 2.92
CA VAL A 155 -10.34 -19.05 4.36
C VAL A 155 -8.84 -18.90 4.60
N ALA A 156 -8.43 -17.81 5.24
CA ALA A 156 -7.06 -17.61 5.69
C ALA A 156 -6.78 -18.54 6.87
N ILE A 157 -5.99 -19.59 6.67
CA ILE A 157 -5.47 -20.42 7.75
C ILE A 157 -4.35 -19.61 8.43
N GLY A 158 -4.65 -19.01 9.57
CA GLY A 158 -3.63 -18.51 10.48
C GLY A 158 -2.93 -19.69 11.14
N SER A 159 -1.64 -19.84 10.90
CA SER A 159 -0.82 -20.77 11.68
C SER A 159 -0.45 -20.13 13.02
N LEU A 160 -0.72 -20.87 14.10
CA LEU A 160 -0.31 -20.67 15.48
C LEU A 160 1.20 -20.43 15.62
#